data_AF-A0A2N4XS50-F1
#
_entry.id   AF-A0A2N4XS50-F1
#
_cell.length_a   1.000
_cell.length_b   1.000
_cell.length_c   1.000
_cell.angle_alpha   90.00
_cell.angle_beta   90.00
_cell.angle_gamma   90.00
#
_symmetry.space_group_name_H-M   'P 1'
#
loop_
_entity.id
_entity.type
_entity.pdbx_description
1 polymer ?
#
loop_
_entity_poly.entity_id
_entity_poly.type
_entity_poly.pdbx_seq_one_letter_code
_entity_poly.pdbx_strand_id
1 'polypeptide(L)'
;MSFHIESTSYCANGQAPRWSWWIRGVHGSSRYGIVGTDEDGDGLYLFIHRGNQAPERQPLLGPEQFSLAGKSCRTEALHQVSHALKTLGWNQTA
;
A
#
# COMPACT_ATOMS: atom_id res chain seq x y z
N MET A 1 2.11 -7.56 16.27
CA MET A 1 1.91 -8.67 15.30
C MET A 1 2.77 -8.44 14.06
N SER A 2 3.31 -9.51 13.45
CA SER A 2 4.22 -9.42 12.29
C SER A 2 3.44 -9.51 10.97
N PHE A 3 3.27 -8.41 10.23
CA PHE A 3 2.65 -8.46 8.90
C PHE A 3 3.69 -8.82 7.83
N HIS A 4 3.24 -9.52 6.78
CA HIS A 4 4.05 -9.76 5.58
C HIS A 4 3.51 -8.89 4.45
N ILE A 5 4.38 -8.06 3.87
CA ILE A 5 4.05 -7.19 2.74
C ILE A 5 4.57 -7.84 1.46
N GLU A 6 3.65 -8.29 0.61
CA GLU A 6 3.99 -8.68 -0.77
C GLU A 6 3.78 -7.47 -1.68
N SER A 7 4.87 -7.02 -2.31
CA SER A 7 4.84 -5.87 -3.23
C SER A 7 4.53 -6.30 -4.66
N THR A 8 3.49 -5.71 -5.26
CA THR A 8 3.19 -5.80 -6.69
C THR A 8 3.16 -4.40 -7.30
N SER A 9 4.24 -4.02 -7.98
CA SER A 9 4.31 -2.77 -8.73
C SER A 9 3.69 -2.93 -10.11
N TYR A 10 2.82 -2.00 -10.51
CA TYR A 10 2.33 -1.92 -11.89
C TYR A 10 2.72 -0.57 -12.49
N CYS A 11 3.54 -0.60 -13.54
CA CYS A 11 3.92 0.57 -14.31
C CYS A 11 3.28 0.47 -15.70
N ALA A 12 2.17 1.15 -15.93
CA ALA A 12 1.71 1.36 -17.31
C ALA A 12 2.54 2.47 -17.95
N ASN A 13 3.16 2.19 -19.09
CA ASN A 13 3.69 3.20 -20.02
C ASN A 13 4.82 4.13 -19.52
N GLY A 14 5.58 3.75 -18.50
CA GLY A 14 6.74 4.56 -18.04
C GLY A 14 6.38 5.89 -17.37
N GLN A 15 5.09 6.14 -17.11
CA GLN A 15 4.61 7.15 -16.18
C GLN A 15 4.66 6.60 -14.75
N ALA A 16 4.67 7.49 -13.76
CA ALA A 16 5.01 7.20 -12.36
C ALA A 16 4.40 5.86 -11.86
N PRO A 17 5.18 5.01 -11.19
CA PRO A 17 4.72 3.67 -10.80
C PRO A 17 3.52 3.76 -9.85
N ARG A 18 2.37 3.23 -10.27
CA ARG A 18 1.27 2.95 -9.36
C ARG A 18 1.68 1.77 -8.49
N TRP A 19 1.89 2.02 -7.21
CA TRP A 19 2.29 0.96 -6.29
C TRP A 19 1.07 0.35 -5.62
N SER A 20 1.04 -0.98 -5.57
CA SER A 20 0.08 -1.74 -4.79
C SER A 20 0.81 -2.79 -3.96
N TRP A 21 0.43 -2.92 -2.69
CA TRP A 21 1.03 -3.86 -1.77
C TRP A 21 -0.07 -4.66 -1.07
N TRP A 22 0.07 -5.97 -1.10
CA TRP A 22 -0.83 -6.88 -0.41
C TRP A 22 -0.39 -7.01 1.04
N ILE A 23 -1.30 -6.73 1.96
CA ILE A 23 -1.08 -6.91 3.39
C ILE A 23 -1.66 -8.28 3.78
N ARG A 24 -0.76 -9.22 4.11
CA ARG A 24 -1.12 -10.55 4.60
C ARG A 24 -0.84 -10.65 6.10
N GLY A 25 -1.70 -11.37 6.82
CA GLY A 25 -1.45 -11.74 8.22
C GLY A 25 -0.26 -12.69 8.35
N VAL A 26 0.23 -12.84 9.59
CA VAL A 26 1.41 -13.64 9.98
C VAL A 26 1.42 -15.05 9.36
N HIS A 27 0.25 -15.68 9.22
CA HIS A 27 0.11 -17.05 8.71
C HIS A 27 -0.21 -17.13 7.20
N GLY A 28 -0.19 -16.00 6.47
CA GLY A 28 -0.35 -15.96 5.01
C GLY A 28 -1.75 -16.31 4.48
N SER A 29 -2.64 -16.83 5.31
CA SER A 29 -3.97 -17.34 4.95
C SER A 29 -5.06 -16.27 4.90
N SER A 30 -4.91 -15.15 5.63
CA SER A 30 -5.87 -14.05 5.64
C SER A 30 -5.31 -12.82 4.92
N ARG A 31 -5.99 -12.38 3.85
CA ARG A 31 -5.71 -11.11 3.16
C ARG A 31 -6.48 -10.01 3.89
N TYR A 32 -5.77 -9.04 4.48
CA TYR A 32 -6.40 -7.96 5.25
C TYR A 32 -6.75 -6.76 4.38
N GLY A 33 -6.04 -6.58 3.26
CA GLY A 33 -6.33 -5.54 2.30
C GLY A 33 -5.19 -5.34 1.31
N ILE A 34 -5.43 -4.50 0.30
CA ILE A 34 -4.39 -3.98 -0.57
C ILE A 34 -4.18 -2.54 -0.16
N VAL A 35 -2.94 -2.09 0.03
CA VAL A 35 -2.64 -0.67 0.12
C VAL A 35 -2.00 -0.20 -1.18
N GLY A 36 -2.15 1.07 -1.52
CA GLY A 36 -1.54 1.63 -2.72
C GLY A 36 -1.62 3.14 -2.77
N THR A 37 -0.95 3.71 -3.76
CA THR A 37 -0.99 5.14 -4.07
C THR A 37 -2.11 5.43 -5.08
N ASP A 38 -2.38 6.71 -5.31
CA ASP A 38 -3.12 7.13 -6.49
C ASP A 38 -2.27 7.04 -7.77
N GLU A 39 -2.79 7.61 -8.86
CA GLU A 39 -2.21 7.59 -10.19
C GLU A 39 -0.93 8.41 -10.33
N ASP A 40 -0.70 9.38 -9.45
CA ASP A 40 0.49 10.22 -9.44
C ASP A 40 1.57 9.68 -8.48
N GLY A 41 1.26 8.64 -7.71
CA GLY A 41 2.14 8.12 -6.67
C GLY A 41 1.92 8.78 -5.31
N ASP A 42 0.86 9.57 -5.17
CA ASP A 42 0.53 10.35 -3.99
C ASP A 42 -0.53 9.67 -3.12
N GLY A 43 -0.50 10.00 -1.85
CA GLY A 43 -1.35 9.42 -0.82
C GLY A 43 -1.09 7.92 -0.58
N LEU A 44 -1.57 7.44 0.56
CA LEU A 44 -1.62 6.02 0.87
C LEU A 44 -3.05 5.64 1.16
N TYR A 45 -3.57 4.67 0.42
CA TYR A 45 -4.96 4.26 0.49
C TYR A 45 -5.07 2.76 0.76
N LEU A 46 -6.05 2.37 1.56
CA LEU A 46 -6.49 0.99 1.76
C LEU A 46 -7.63 0.69 0.79
N PHE A 47 -7.47 -0.37 0.00
CA PHE A 47 -8.47 -0.89 -0.92
C PHE A 47 -9.15 -2.11 -0.30
N ILE A 48 -10.41 -1.94 0.11
CA ILE A 48 -11.23 -2.95 0.75
C ILE A 48 -12.09 -3.63 -0.31
N HIS A 49 -11.92 -4.94 -0.47
CA HIS A 49 -12.67 -5.73 -1.43
C HIS A 49 -13.90 -6.35 -0.75
N ARG A 50 -15.10 -6.03 -1.22
CA ARG A 50 -16.37 -6.59 -0.72
C ARG A 50 -17.05 -7.42 -1.82
N GLY A 51 -16.57 -8.65 -1.99
CA GLY A 51 -17.09 -9.56 -3.01
C GLY A 51 -16.81 -9.06 -4.42
N ASN A 52 -17.85 -8.97 -5.26
CA ASN A 52 -17.75 -8.61 -6.68
C ASN A 52 -17.85 -7.10 -6.95
N GLN A 53 -17.90 -6.27 -5.92
CA GLN A 53 -17.94 -4.82 -6.09
C GLN A 53 -16.54 -4.25 -6.37
N ALA A 54 -16.49 -3.09 -7.02
CA ALA A 54 -15.25 -2.32 -7.12
C ALA A 54 -14.70 -2.07 -5.70
N PRO A 55 -13.37 -2.17 -5.49
CA PRO A 55 -12.80 -2.00 -4.17
C PRO A 55 -13.05 -0.58 -3.65
N GLU A 56 -13.51 -0.50 -2.41
CA GLU A 56 -13.68 0.76 -1.71
C GLU A 56 -12.30 1.30 -1.33
N ARG A 57 -12.04 2.57 -1.65
CA ARG A 57 -10.78 3.25 -1.32
C ARG A 57 -10.93 4.06 -0.04
N GLN A 58 -10.21 3.69 1.00
CA GLN A 58 -10.13 4.43 2.26
C GLN A 58 -8.76 5.14 2.37
N PRO A 59 -8.71 6.47 2.59
CA PRO A 59 -7.45 7.16 2.80
C PRO A 59 -6.83 6.77 4.15
N LEU A 60 -5.55 6.40 4.13
CA LEU A 60 -4.71 6.19 5.32
C LEU A 60 -3.82 7.42 5.56
N LEU A 61 -3.19 7.94 4.50
CA LEU A 61 -2.40 9.16 4.50
C LEU A 61 -2.76 9.97 3.24
N GLY A 62 -2.94 11.28 3.40
CA GLY A 62 -3.20 12.17 2.27
C GLY A 62 -1.96 12.41 1.40
N PRO A 63 -2.11 13.03 0.21
CA PRO A 63 -1.01 13.41 -0.68
C PRO A 63 0.11 14.21 0.00
N GLU A 64 -0.26 15.13 0.91
CA GLU A 64 0.68 15.95 1.69
C GLU A 64 1.52 15.14 2.69
N GLN A 65 1.08 13.92 3.03
CA GLN A 65 1.67 13.09 4.09
C GLN A 65 2.45 11.89 3.55
N PHE A 66 2.15 11.45 2.33
CA PHE A 66 2.78 10.31 1.69
C PHE A 66 2.83 10.53 0.19
N SER A 67 4.03 10.45 -0.39
CA SER A 67 4.25 10.52 -1.83
C SER A 67 5.44 9.64 -2.19
N LEU A 68 5.26 8.78 -3.18
CA LEU A 68 6.35 8.06 -3.81
C LEU A 68 6.76 8.84 -5.04
N ALA A 69 7.90 9.51 -4.96
CA ALA A 69 8.49 10.21 -6.10
C ALA A 69 8.46 9.30 -7.35
N GLY A 70 8.13 9.86 -8.52
CA GLY A 70 7.95 9.12 -9.78
C GLY A 70 9.16 8.31 -10.30
N LYS A 71 10.23 8.20 -9.53
CA LYS A 71 11.43 7.39 -9.80
C LYS A 71 11.81 6.44 -8.64
N SER A 72 11.01 6.32 -7.59
CA SER A 72 11.33 5.44 -6.46
C SER A 72 11.49 4.00 -6.95
N CYS A 73 12.62 3.39 -6.62
CA CYS A 73 12.84 1.98 -6.92
C CYS A 73 11.99 1.11 -5.96
N ARG A 74 11.79 -0.17 -6.31
CA ARG A 74 10.99 -1.12 -5.51
C ARG A 74 11.39 -1.16 -4.04
N THR A 75 12.69 -1.14 -3.76
CA THR A 75 13.22 -1.21 -2.40
C THR A 75 12.88 0.05 -1.59
N GLU A 76 13.02 1.23 -2.19
CA GLU A 76 12.67 2.50 -1.55
C GLU A 76 11.16 2.61 -1.31
N ALA A 77 10.35 2.28 -2.32
CA ALA A 77 8.90 2.28 -2.22
C ALA A 77 8.42 1.32 -1.11
N LEU A 78 9.00 0.12 -1.02
CA LEU A 78 8.72 -0.84 0.04
C LEU A 78 9.15 -0.31 1.42
N HIS A 79 10.32 0.33 1.52
CA HIS A 79 10.80 0.88 2.78
C HIS A 79 9.87 2.01 3.29
N GLN A 80 9.48 2.93 2.41
CA GLN A 80 8.59 4.04 2.74
C GLN A 80 7.19 3.56 3.15
N VAL A 81 6.57 2.65 2.39
CA VAL A 81 5.25 2.12 2.77
C VAL A 81 5.32 1.32 4.08
N SER A 82 6.39 0.56 4.29
CA SER A 82 6.58 -0.20 5.54
C SER A 82 6.73 0.73 6.74
N HIS A 83 7.45 1.84 6.57
CA HIS A 83 7.58 2.86 7.59
C HIS A 83 6.24 3.53 7.89
N ALA A 84 5.52 3.98 6.85
CA ALA A 84 4.21 4.61 6.98
C ALA A 84 3.20 3.71 7.71
N LEU A 85 3.09 2.43 7.34
CA LEU A 85 2.19 1.47 7.99
C LEU A 85 2.57 1.25 9.47
N LYS A 86 3.86 1.21 9.81
CA LYS A 86 4.30 1.12 11.21
C LYS A 86 3.91 2.37 12.01
N THR A 87 4.07 3.57 11.43
CA THR A 87 3.65 4.83 12.06
C THR A 87 2.14 4.88 12.28
N LEU A 88 1.36 4.30 11.37
CA LEU A 88 -0.09 4.15 11.49
C LEU A 88 -0.53 3.06 12.49
N GLY A 89 0.40 2.38 13.16
CA GLY A 89 0.08 1.36 14.16
C GLY A 89 -0.38 0.02 13.58
N TRP A 90 -0.16 -0.25 12.28
CA TRP A 90 -0.52 -1.54 11.66
C TRP A 90 0.33 -2.72 12.17
N ASN A 91 1.40 -2.45 12.92
CA ASN A 91 2.17 -3.45 13.68
C ASN A 91 1.57 -3.74 15.08
N GLN A 92 0.62 -2.93 15.55
CA GLN A 92 0.18 -2.86 16.95
C GLN A 92 -1.26 -3.31 17.22
N THR A 93 -2.04 -3.74 16.22
CA THR A 93 -3.36 -4.32 16.48
C THR A 93 -3.20 -5.66 17.21
N ALA A 94 -3.72 -5.67 18.45
CA ALA A 94 -3.80 -6.80 19.38
C ALA A 94 -4.78 -7.87 18.92
#